data_AF-A0A1Z5AYU7-F1
#
_entry.id   AF-A0A1Z5AYU7-F1
#
_cell.length_a   1.000
_cell.length_b   1.000
_cell.length_c   1.000
_cell.angle_alpha   90.00
_cell.angle_beta   90.00
_cell.angle_gamma   90.00
#
_symmetry.space_group_name_H-M   'P 1'
#
loop_
_entity.id
_entity.type
_entity.pdbx_description
1 polymer ?
#
loop_
_entity_poly.entity_id
_entity_poly.type
_entity_poly.pdbx_seq_one_letter_code
_entity_poly.pdbx_strand_id
1 'polypeptide(L)'
;MKPSKFDTETNKRITETEVLLGSLGTVEDESMYILENYRKVIPKSYTLLENKYNDVDNDSLCIEIHSNGTYVVKNDELPYTCYNSEDLCFLKELFSKTSFAVEVTERDTGAYIALVSVSAKVNNLEETGKLIKEYRVQNDLYLAEKTKEIIGNDGNIYLDNIK
;
A
#
# COMPACT_ATOMS: atom_id res chain seq x y z
N MET A 1 19.46 16.04 27.26
CA MET A 1 19.41 16.73 25.95
C MET A 1 17.96 17.04 25.63
N LYS A 2 17.63 18.27 25.20
CA LYS A 2 16.29 18.57 24.65
C LYS A 2 16.25 18.04 23.21
N PRO A 3 15.18 17.36 22.77
CA PRO A 3 15.05 16.95 21.37
C PRO A 3 15.09 18.17 20.46
N SER A 4 15.66 18.02 19.26
CA SER A 4 15.71 19.12 18.30
C SER A 4 14.28 19.44 17.83
N LYS A 5 14.02 20.68 17.40
CA LYS A 5 12.70 21.07 16.86
C LYS A 5 12.27 20.20 15.66
N PHE A 6 13.25 19.67 14.92
CA PHE A 6 13.06 18.76 13.79
C PHE A 6 12.55 17.38 14.24
N ASP A 7 13.07 16.87 15.36
CA ASP A 7 12.63 15.60 15.94
C ASP A 7 11.20 15.71 16.49
N THR A 8 10.83 16.86 17.06
CA THR A 8 9.49 17.08 17.63
C THR A 8 8.40 17.09 16.55
N GLU A 9 8.63 17.76 15.42
CA GLU A 9 7.65 17.83 14.32
C GLU A 9 7.49 16.48 13.62
N THR A 10 8.60 15.77 13.39
CA THR A 10 8.59 14.43 12.80
C THR A 10 7.85 13.45 13.71
N ASN A 11 8.10 13.47 15.02
CA ASN A 11 7.40 12.61 15.98
C ASN A 11 5.90 12.91 16.03
N LYS A 12 5.51 14.19 16.03
CA LYS A 12 4.09 14.58 15.97
C LYS A 12 3.42 14.01 14.72
N ARG A 13 4.07 14.16 13.56
CA ARG A 13 3.58 13.62 12.29
C ARG A 13 3.39 12.11 12.32
N ILE A 14 4.37 11.39 12.87
CA ILE A 14 4.31 9.94 13.02
C ILE A 14 3.07 9.56 13.84
N THR A 15 2.85 10.18 15.00
CA THR A 15 1.68 9.90 15.84
C THR A 15 0.36 10.23 15.12
N GLU A 16 0.26 11.37 14.44
CA GLU A 16 -0.95 11.72 13.67
C GLU A 16 -1.21 10.72 12.53
N THR A 17 -0.14 10.21 11.92
CA THR A 17 -0.23 9.20 10.86
C THR A 17 -0.69 7.86 11.42
N GLU A 18 -0.13 7.39 12.54
CA GLU A 18 -0.56 6.16 13.21
C GLU A 18 -2.04 6.22 13.58
N VAL A 19 -2.54 7.37 14.03
CA VAL A 19 -3.97 7.58 14.32
C VAL A 19 -4.81 7.47 13.04
N LEU A 20 -4.39 8.10 11.93
CA LEU A 20 -5.09 7.97 10.65
C LEU A 20 -5.11 6.50 10.18
N LEU A 21 -3.95 5.86 10.13
CA LEU A 21 -3.80 4.50 9.63
C LEU A 21 -4.60 3.50 10.49
N GLY A 22 -4.56 3.64 11.81
CA GLY A 22 -5.35 2.81 12.73
C GLY A 22 -6.86 3.01 12.59
N SER A 23 -7.32 4.14 12.03
CA SER A 23 -8.73 4.33 11.68
C SER A 23 -9.14 3.66 10.35
N LEU A 24 -8.16 3.26 9.53
CA LEU A 24 -8.36 2.68 8.20
C LEU A 24 -8.10 1.17 8.17
N GLY A 25 -7.49 0.59 9.20
CA GLY A 25 -7.12 -0.82 9.22
C GLY A 25 -6.15 -1.20 10.33
N THR A 26 -5.58 -2.39 10.21
CA THR A 26 -4.51 -2.87 11.11
C THR A 26 -3.17 -2.36 10.60
N VAL A 27 -2.35 -1.83 11.51
CA VAL A 27 -1.08 -1.19 11.17
C VAL A 27 0.07 -2.00 11.76
N GLU A 28 1.02 -2.36 10.90
CA GLU A 28 2.26 -3.05 11.29
C GLU A 28 3.45 -2.12 11.01
N ASP A 29 4.36 -1.99 11.98
CA ASP A 29 5.54 -1.13 11.88
C ASP A 29 6.71 -1.89 11.25
N GLU A 30 6.96 -1.61 9.97
CA GLU A 30 7.99 -2.23 9.15
C GLU A 30 9.31 -1.45 9.17
N SER A 31 9.44 -0.45 10.05
CA SER A 31 10.62 0.44 10.08
C SER A 31 11.93 -0.30 10.39
N MET A 32 11.86 -1.50 10.95
CA MET A 32 13.02 -2.35 11.17
C MET A 32 13.71 -2.78 9.86
N TYR A 33 12.96 -2.90 8.77
CA TYR A 33 13.46 -3.29 7.44
C TYR A 33 14.08 -2.13 6.65
N ILE A 34 13.91 -0.89 7.13
CA ILE A 34 14.56 0.27 6.52
C ILE A 34 16.07 0.19 6.79
N LEU A 35 16.84 0.13 5.70
CA LEU A 35 18.31 0.13 5.77
C LEU A 35 18.80 1.37 6.52
N GLU A 36 19.85 1.20 7.32
CA GLU A 36 20.35 2.21 8.25
C GLU A 36 20.66 3.56 7.58
N ASN A 37 21.20 3.53 6.36
CA ASN A 37 21.52 4.73 5.57
C ASN A 37 20.27 5.51 5.11
N TYR A 38 19.11 4.87 5.02
CA TYR A 38 17.84 5.52 4.63
C TYR A 38 16.98 5.95 5.82
N ARG A 39 17.23 5.50 7.05
CA ARG A 39 16.42 5.84 8.23
C ARG A 39 16.30 7.34 8.54
N LYS A 40 17.28 8.15 8.13
CA LYS A 40 17.21 9.62 8.25
C LYS A 40 16.24 10.25 7.25
N VAL A 41 16.03 9.59 6.11
CA VAL A 41 15.13 10.05 5.04
C VAL A 41 13.74 9.47 5.26
N ILE A 42 13.66 8.18 5.60
CA ILE A 42 12.42 7.43 5.84
C ILE A 42 12.43 7.00 7.31
N PRO A 43 12.01 7.87 8.25
CA PRO A 43 11.96 7.51 9.67
C PRO A 43 10.98 6.38 9.99
N LYS A 44 9.91 6.22 9.20
CA LYS A 44 8.89 5.18 9.42
C LYS A 44 8.39 4.59 8.11
N SER A 45 8.14 3.28 8.13
CA SER A 45 7.42 2.53 7.11
C SER A 45 6.39 1.65 7.81
N TYR A 46 5.19 1.58 7.25
CA TYR A 46 4.09 0.79 7.79
C TYR A 46 3.46 -0.07 6.71
N THR A 47 3.06 -1.28 7.08
CA THR A 47 2.06 -2.05 6.32
C THR A 47 0.68 -1.78 6.91
N LEU A 48 -0.24 -1.35 6.06
CA LEU A 48 -1.65 -1.16 6.38
C LEU A 48 -2.48 -2.30 5.78
N LEU A 49 -3.10 -3.09 6.64
CA LEU A 49 -4.05 -4.15 6.28
C LEU A 49 -5.47 -3.61 6.39
N GLU A 50 -6.28 -3.72 5.33
CA GLU A 50 -7.68 -3.33 5.36
C GLU A 50 -8.55 -4.25 6.23
N ASN A 51 -8.09 -5.47 6.47
CA ASN A 51 -8.82 -6.58 7.09
C ASN A 51 -10.08 -6.97 6.31
N LYS A 52 -10.01 -6.86 4.98
CA LYS A 52 -11.12 -7.17 4.07
C LYS A 52 -10.86 -8.45 3.29
N TYR A 53 -9.61 -8.66 2.87
CA TYR A 53 -9.20 -9.82 2.12
C TYR A 53 -8.53 -10.86 3.03
N ASN A 54 -8.76 -12.14 2.74
CA ASN A 54 -8.12 -13.25 3.44
C ASN A 54 -6.65 -13.45 2.98
N ASP A 55 -6.32 -13.01 1.77
CA ASP A 55 -4.96 -13.02 1.24
C ASP A 55 -4.26 -11.70 1.54
N VAL A 56 -3.08 -11.76 2.16
CA VAL A 56 -2.29 -10.59 2.54
C VAL A 56 -1.83 -9.78 1.33
N ASP A 57 -1.59 -10.43 0.19
CA ASP A 57 -1.17 -9.76 -1.05
C ASP A 57 -2.27 -8.82 -1.58
N ASN A 58 -3.53 -9.17 -1.30
CA ASN A 58 -4.69 -8.38 -1.69
C ASN A 58 -5.07 -7.30 -0.65
N ASP A 59 -4.70 -7.50 0.61
CA ASP A 59 -5.16 -6.69 1.74
C ASP A 59 -4.18 -5.59 2.17
N SER A 60 -2.93 -5.68 1.71
CA SER A 60 -1.81 -4.87 2.19
C SER A 60 -1.52 -3.64 1.34
N LEU A 61 -1.04 -2.59 2.00
CA LEU A 61 -0.55 -1.38 1.37
C LEU A 61 0.57 -0.76 2.22
N CYS A 62 1.70 -0.41 1.59
CA CYS A 62 2.85 0.16 2.27
C CYS A 62 2.75 1.70 2.31
N ILE A 63 3.01 2.27 3.50
CA ILE A 63 2.97 3.70 3.79
C ILE A 63 4.30 4.14 4.39
N GLU A 64 5.07 4.90 3.63
CA GLU A 64 6.32 5.50 4.13
C GLU A 64 6.10 6.95 4.56
N ILE A 65 6.69 7.31 5.71
CA ILE A 65 6.78 8.69 6.17
C ILE A 65 8.21 9.16 5.94
N HIS A 66 8.37 10.22 5.16
CA HIS A 66 9.66 10.85 4.89
C HIS A 66 9.88 12.06 5.81
N SER A 67 11.13 12.25 6.23
CA SER A 67 11.50 13.31 7.19
C SER A 67 11.28 14.73 6.64
N ASN A 68 11.20 14.89 5.31
CA ASN A 68 10.99 16.17 4.64
C ASN A 68 9.52 16.65 4.61
N GLY A 69 8.53 15.81 4.95
CA GLY A 69 7.11 16.17 4.72
C GLY A 69 6.33 15.17 3.89
N THR A 70 7.04 14.37 3.08
CA THR A 70 6.43 13.53 2.07
C THR A 70 5.92 12.22 2.68
N TYR A 71 4.80 11.75 2.16
CA TYR A 71 4.28 10.41 2.36
C TYR A 71 4.32 9.68 1.03
N VAL A 72 4.65 8.40 1.06
CA VAL A 72 4.57 7.52 -0.11
C VAL A 72 3.59 6.41 0.19
N VAL A 73 2.62 6.22 -0.70
CA VAL A 73 1.63 5.13 -0.65
C VAL A 73 1.94 4.21 -1.82
N LYS A 74 2.21 2.92 -1.56
CA LYS A 74 2.73 2.00 -2.57
C LYS A 74 2.43 0.52 -2.25
N ASN A 75 2.45 -0.35 -3.26
CA ASN A 75 2.37 -1.81 -3.10
C ASN A 75 3.63 -2.53 -3.63
N ASP A 76 4.78 -1.88 -3.61
CA ASP A 76 6.01 -2.44 -4.18
C ASP A 76 6.54 -3.69 -3.45
N GLU A 77 6.21 -3.83 -2.16
CA GLU A 77 6.52 -5.03 -1.36
C GLU A 77 5.71 -6.24 -1.82
N LEU A 78 4.44 -6.04 -2.19
CA LEU A 78 3.51 -7.06 -2.67
C LEU A 78 2.83 -6.58 -3.97
N PRO A 79 3.59 -6.53 -5.08
CA PRO A 79 3.08 -6.02 -6.34
C PRO A 79 2.07 -6.99 -6.96
N TYR A 80 1.19 -6.47 -7.80
CA TYR A 80 0.29 -7.33 -8.56
C TYR A 80 1.09 -8.24 -9.49
N THR A 81 0.67 -9.50 -9.61
CA THR A 81 1.22 -10.43 -10.58
C THR A 81 0.19 -10.68 -11.69
N CYS A 82 0.52 -10.27 -12.92
CA CYS A 82 -0.29 -10.51 -14.11
C CYS A 82 0.29 -11.66 -14.92
N TYR A 83 -0.53 -12.65 -15.25
CA TYR A 83 -0.14 -13.83 -16.04
C TYR A 83 -0.52 -13.73 -17.52
N ASN A 84 -1.17 -12.64 -17.93
CA ASN A 84 -1.51 -12.35 -19.32
C ASN A 84 -1.57 -10.84 -19.56
N SER A 85 -1.57 -10.44 -20.84
CA SER A 85 -1.57 -9.03 -21.24
C SER A 85 -2.88 -8.31 -20.98
N GLU A 86 -4.02 -9.02 -21.01
CA GLU A 86 -5.34 -8.44 -20.76
C GLU A 86 -5.44 -7.94 -19.32
N ASP A 87 -4.95 -8.74 -18.38
CA ASP A 87 -4.89 -8.42 -16.95
C ASP A 87 -4.00 -7.21 -16.67
N LEU A 88 -2.84 -7.14 -17.33
CA LEU A 88 -1.95 -5.97 -17.25
C LEU A 88 -2.63 -4.70 -17.81
N CYS A 89 -3.30 -4.82 -18.96
CA CYS A 89 -4.00 -3.69 -19.56
C CYS A 89 -5.11 -3.18 -18.63
N PHE A 90 -5.89 -4.08 -18.04
CA PHE A 90 -6.96 -3.73 -17.11
C PHE A 90 -6.43 -2.97 -15.89
N LEU A 91 -5.35 -3.46 -15.25
CA LEU A 91 -4.72 -2.74 -14.14
C LEU A 91 -4.21 -1.35 -14.54
N LYS A 92 -3.55 -1.24 -15.70
CA LYS A 92 -3.10 0.06 -16.21
C LYS A 92 -4.27 1.02 -16.41
N GLU A 93 -5.39 0.55 -16.95
CA GLU A 93 -6.59 1.36 -17.17
C GLU A 93 -7.22 1.84 -15.86
N LEU A 94 -7.33 0.96 -14.85
CA LEU A 94 -7.84 1.32 -13.52
C LEU A 94 -7.04 2.48 -12.91
N PHE A 95 -5.71 2.35 -12.89
CA PHE A 95 -4.86 3.37 -12.27
C PHE A 95 -4.58 4.59 -13.17
N SER A 96 -4.85 4.53 -14.47
CA SER A 96 -4.59 5.64 -15.42
C SER A 96 -5.27 6.96 -15.08
N LYS A 97 -6.36 6.92 -14.30
CA LYS A 97 -7.16 8.08 -13.90
C LYS A 97 -6.87 8.56 -12.47
N THR A 98 -5.92 7.90 -11.79
CA THR A 98 -5.58 8.17 -10.40
C THR A 98 -4.27 8.95 -10.30
N SER A 99 -3.87 9.30 -9.08
CA SER A 99 -2.56 9.93 -8.84
C SER A 99 -1.40 8.93 -8.77
N PHE A 100 -1.67 7.63 -8.91
CA PHE A 100 -0.66 6.58 -8.82
C PHE A 100 0.11 6.43 -10.13
N ALA A 101 1.43 6.49 -10.04
CA ALA A 101 2.32 6.04 -11.10
C ALA A 101 2.34 4.51 -11.14
N VAL A 102 2.26 3.94 -12.34
CA VAL A 102 2.30 2.49 -12.57
C VAL A 102 3.67 2.10 -13.12
N GLU A 103 4.36 1.23 -12.43
CA GLU A 103 5.63 0.63 -12.84
C GLU A 103 5.43 -0.84 -13.18
N VAL A 104 5.97 -1.29 -14.31
CA VAL A 104 5.79 -2.65 -14.81
C VAL A 104 7.14 -3.29 -15.04
N THR A 105 7.33 -4.47 -14.42
CA THR A 105 8.49 -5.32 -14.65
C THR A 105 8.03 -6.62 -15.30
N GLU A 106 8.27 -6.75 -16.61
CA GLU A 106 7.99 -7.97 -17.36
C GLU A 106 9.15 -8.96 -17.20
N ARG A 107 8.83 -10.24 -16.97
CA ARG A 107 9.80 -11.33 -16.88
C ARG A 107 9.71 -12.20 -18.13
N ASP A 108 10.84 -12.40 -18.79
CA ASP A 108 10.95 -13.34 -19.91
C ASP A 108 11.36 -14.71 -19.40
N THR A 109 10.37 -15.50 -18.95
CA THR A 109 10.57 -16.86 -18.42
C THR A 109 9.85 -17.93 -19.23
N GLY A 110 9.54 -17.66 -20.51
CA GLY A 110 8.81 -18.58 -21.40
C GLY A 110 7.30 -18.64 -21.17
N ALA A 111 6.79 -18.03 -20.10
CA ALA A 111 5.40 -17.69 -19.87
C ALA A 111 5.32 -16.18 -19.56
N TYR A 112 4.26 -15.52 -20.01
CA TYR A 112 4.09 -14.09 -19.76
C TYR A 112 3.82 -13.84 -18.27
N ILE A 113 4.71 -13.10 -17.61
CA ILE A 113 4.56 -12.67 -16.23
C ILE A 113 4.97 -11.20 -16.14
N ALA A 114 4.07 -10.36 -15.65
CA ALA A 114 4.34 -8.95 -15.37
C ALA A 114 4.07 -8.65 -13.90
N LEU A 115 5.04 -8.04 -13.22
CA LEU A 115 4.84 -7.47 -11.89
C LEU A 115 4.46 -6.00 -12.04
N VAL A 116 3.38 -5.59 -11.38
CA VAL A 116 2.86 -4.22 -11.45
C VAL A 116 2.88 -3.60 -10.06
N SER A 117 3.71 -2.57 -9.90
CA SER A 117 3.77 -1.74 -8.72
C SER A 117 3.09 -0.41 -9.00
N VAL A 118 2.34 0.09 -8.02
CA VAL A 118 1.75 1.42 -8.07
C VAL A 118 2.26 2.23 -6.90
N SER A 119 2.57 3.51 -7.13
CA SER A 119 2.96 4.42 -6.06
C SER A 119 2.49 5.84 -6.28
N ALA A 120 2.17 6.53 -5.19
CA ALA A 120 1.80 7.94 -5.19
C ALA A 120 2.50 8.67 -4.05
N LYS A 121 2.75 9.97 -4.24
CA LYS A 121 3.46 10.82 -3.26
C LYS A 121 2.66 12.07 -2.96
N VAL A 122 2.52 12.40 -1.68
CA VAL A 122 1.83 13.60 -1.19
C VAL A 122 2.58 14.21 -0.03
N ASN A 123 2.31 15.48 0.29
CA ASN A 123 3.05 16.22 1.32
C ASN A 123 2.19 16.61 2.53
N ASN A 124 1.01 16.01 2.67
CA ASN A 124 0.12 16.24 3.80
C ASN A 124 -0.72 14.99 4.09
N LEU A 125 -1.14 14.88 5.35
CA LEU A 125 -1.81 13.69 5.88
C LEU A 125 -3.24 13.50 5.33
N GLU A 126 -3.94 14.59 5.03
CA GLU A 126 -5.31 14.52 4.48
C GLU A 126 -5.30 13.85 3.10
N GLU A 127 -4.40 14.27 2.23
CA GLU A 127 -4.22 13.69 0.90
C GLU A 127 -3.71 12.24 0.98
N THR A 128 -2.89 11.89 1.98
CA THR A 128 -2.48 10.49 2.22
C THR A 128 -3.71 9.61 2.46
N GLY A 129 -4.64 10.05 3.30
CA GLY A 129 -5.89 9.33 3.54
C GLY A 129 -6.77 9.19 2.29
N LYS A 130 -6.79 10.20 1.41
CA LYS A 130 -7.51 10.14 0.12
C LYS A 130 -6.86 9.12 -0.82
N LEU A 131 -5.53 9.12 -0.93
CA LEU A 131 -4.80 8.15 -1.77
C LEU A 131 -5.01 6.70 -1.32
N ILE A 132 -4.99 6.43 -0.01
CA ILE A 132 -5.25 5.08 0.51
C ILE A 132 -6.64 4.60 0.07
N LYS A 133 -7.66 5.46 0.20
CA LYS A 133 -9.03 5.14 -0.23
C LYS A 133 -9.14 4.98 -1.75
N GLU A 134 -8.47 5.84 -2.51
CA GLU A 134 -8.43 5.75 -3.98
C GLU A 134 -7.79 4.44 -4.44
N TYR A 135 -6.66 4.04 -3.83
CA TYR A 135 -6.03 2.74 -4.08
C TYR A 135 -6.99 1.58 -3.81
N ARG A 136 -7.64 1.57 -2.64
CA ARG A 136 -8.57 0.50 -2.26
C ARG A 136 -9.73 0.37 -3.24
N VAL A 137 -10.29 1.47 -3.73
CA VAL A 137 -11.33 1.43 -4.77
C VAL A 137 -10.81 0.77 -6.06
N GLN A 138 -9.59 1.08 -6.49
CA GLN A 138 -9.03 0.41 -7.68
C GLN A 138 -8.72 -1.07 -7.42
N ASN A 139 -8.21 -1.39 -6.23
CA ASN A 139 -7.92 -2.75 -5.81
C ASN A 139 -9.20 -3.60 -5.76
N ASP A 140 -10.29 -3.05 -5.23
CA ASP A 140 -11.61 -3.67 -5.21
C ASP A 140 -12.11 -3.99 -6.62
N LEU A 141 -12.00 -3.03 -7.54
CA LEU A 141 -12.39 -3.20 -8.94
C LEU A 141 -11.55 -4.27 -9.63
N TYR A 142 -10.26 -4.34 -9.32
CA TYR A 142 -9.36 -5.35 -9.86
C TYR A 142 -9.69 -6.77 -9.34
N LEU A 143 -10.05 -6.89 -8.06
CA LEU A 143 -10.28 -8.16 -7.37
C LEU A 143 -11.72 -8.65 -7.41
N ALA A 144 -12.67 -7.85 -7.92
CA ALA A 144 -14.11 -8.13 -7.89
C ALA A 144 -14.48 -9.51 -8.47
N GLU A 145 -13.89 -9.87 -9.61
CA GLU A 145 -14.13 -11.16 -10.30
C GLU A 145 -13.10 -12.24 -9.90
N LYS A 146 -12.15 -11.90 -9.02
CA LYS A 146 -11.07 -12.79 -8.58
C LYS A 146 -11.28 -13.31 -7.15
N THR A 147 -12.27 -12.77 -6.45
CA THR A 147 -12.52 -13.07 -5.04
C THR A 147 -13.98 -13.45 -4.78
N LYS A 148 -14.23 -14.12 -3.66
CA LYS A 148 -15.57 -14.50 -3.19
C LYS A 148 -15.66 -14.34 -1.67
N GLU A 149 -16.87 -14.14 -1.17
CA GLU A 149 -17.10 -14.08 0.27
C GLU A 149 -16.87 -15.43 0.94
N ILE A 150 -16.21 -15.40 2.10
CA ILE A 150 -16.04 -16.53 3.03
C ILE A 150 -16.32 -16.05 4.46
N ILE A 151 -16.60 -17.00 5.35
CA ILE A 151 -16.71 -16.74 6.79
C ILE A 151 -15.41 -17.20 7.45
N GLY A 152 -14.69 -16.28 8.09
CA GLY A 152 -13.48 -16.57 8.83
C GLY A 152 -13.75 -17.34 10.12
N ASN A 153 -12.68 -17.88 10.72
CA ASN A 153 -12.77 -18.63 11.98
C ASN A 153 -13.21 -17.76 13.17
N ASP A 154 -13.08 -16.45 13.04
CA ASP A 154 -13.54 -15.42 13.98
C ASP A 154 -15.02 -15.03 13.75
N GLY A 155 -15.68 -15.59 12.73
CA GLY A 155 -17.06 -15.31 12.36
C GLY A 155 -17.25 -14.07 11.46
N ASN A 156 -16.18 -13.38 11.07
CA ASN A 156 -16.25 -12.22 10.17
C ASN A 156 -16.31 -12.64 8.70
N ILE A 157 -16.80 -11.76 7.84
CA ILE A 157 -16.85 -11.98 6.39
C ILE A 157 -15.56 -11.41 5.76
N TYR A 158 -14.92 -12.22 4.92
CA TYR A 158 -13.72 -11.84 4.17
C TYR A 158 -13.90 -12.15 2.68
N LEU A 159 -13.12 -11.51 1.83
CA LEU A 159 -12.97 -11.87 0.42
C LEU A 159 -11.74 -12.75 0.23
N ASP A 160 -11.93 -13.95 -0.33
CA ASP A 160 -10.88 -14.93 -0.59
C ASP A 160 -10.74 -15.23 -2.09
N ASN A 161 -9.54 -15.55 -2.52
CA ASN A 161 -9.24 -15.81 -3.93
C ASN A 161 -10.06 -17.00 -4.47
N ILE A 162 -10.63 -16.83 -5.66
CA ILE A 162 -11.27 -17.92 -6.40
C ILE A 162 -10.15 -18.80 -6.95
N LYS A 163 -10.15 -20.08 -6.58
CA LYS A 163 -9.19 -21.09 -7.04
C LYS A 163 -9.59 -21.67 -8.39
#